data_AF-A0A937JN64-F1
#
_entry.id   AF-A0A937JN64-F1
#
_cell.length_a   1.000
_cell.length_b   1.000
_cell.length_c   1.000
_cell.angle_alpha   90.00
_cell.angle_beta   90.00
_cell.angle_gamma   90.00
#
_symmetry.space_group_name_H-M   'P 1'
#
loop_
_entity.id
_entity.type
_entity.pdbx_description
1 polymer ?
#
loop_
_entity_poly.entity_id
_entity_poly.type
_entity_poly.pdbx_seq_one_letter_code
_entity_poly.pdbx_strand_id
1 'polypeptide(L)'
;MSRRLFTSESVTEGHPDKIADQISDTILDALLREDPTSRVAVETLITTGLVHVAGEVTTKAYADIATLVRNKILEIGYDSSKKGFDGASCGVSVSIGA
;
A
#
# COMPACT_ATOMS: atom_id res chain seq x y z
N MET A 1 -13.79 -2.80 43.57
CA MET A 1 -12.81 -2.79 42.46
C MET A 1 -12.44 -1.34 42.17
N SER A 2 -11.15 -1.00 42.04
CA SER A 2 -10.76 0.35 41.60
C SER A 2 -10.98 0.47 40.08
N ARG A 3 -11.47 1.61 39.62
CA ARG A 3 -11.59 1.90 38.18
C ARG A 3 -10.22 2.34 37.66
N ARG A 4 -9.80 1.80 36.51
CA ARG A 4 -8.57 2.20 35.79
C ARG A 4 -8.97 2.92 34.51
N LEU A 5 -8.26 4.00 34.17
CA LEU A 5 -8.37 4.64 32.86
C LEU A 5 -7.52 3.86 31.84
N PHE A 6 -8.12 3.55 30.70
CA PHE A 6 -7.47 2.91 29.55
C PHE A 6 -7.88 3.68 28.29
N THR A 7 -6.92 3.92 27.40
CA THR A 7 -7.15 4.61 26.14
C THR A 7 -6.55 3.77 25.01
N SER A 8 -7.27 3.74 23.89
CA SER A 8 -6.82 3.21 22.61
C SER A 8 -7.17 4.22 21.53
N GLU A 9 -6.46 4.18 20.42
CA GLU A 9 -6.74 4.99 19.24
C GLU A 9 -6.89 4.10 18.00
N SER A 10 -7.33 4.71 16.90
CA SER A 10 -7.43 4.10 15.59
C SER A 10 -7.30 5.21 14.54
N VAL A 11 -6.94 4.83 13.33
CA VAL A 11 -6.83 5.73 12.19
C VAL A 11 -7.66 5.16 11.05
N THR A 12 -8.15 6.03 10.17
CA THR A 12 -8.92 5.64 8.99
C THR A 12 -8.03 4.98 7.95
N GLU A 13 -8.63 4.30 6.97
CA GLU A 13 -7.95 3.77 5.78
C GLU A 13 -7.15 4.82 4.99
N GLY A 14 -7.53 6.10 5.08
CA GLY A 14 -6.82 7.22 4.46
C GLY A 14 -5.61 7.75 5.25
N HIS A 15 -5.30 7.20 6.42
CA HIS A 15 -4.06 7.57 7.11
C HIS A 15 -2.86 7.07 6.31
N PRO A 16 -1.79 7.86 6.08
CA PRO A 16 -0.69 7.49 5.18
C PRO A 16 -0.07 6.13 5.52
N ASP A 17 0.14 5.84 6.82
CA ASP A 17 0.64 4.52 7.24
C ASP A 17 -0.32 3.38 6.85
N LYS A 18 -1.65 3.61 6.95
CA LYS A 18 -2.64 2.62 6.52
C LYS A 18 -2.81 2.53 5.01
N ILE A 19 -2.51 3.57 4.26
CA ILE A 19 -2.42 3.48 2.79
C ILE A 19 -1.21 2.61 2.42
N ALA A 20 -0.07 2.79 3.10
CA ALA A 20 1.13 1.99 2.87
C ALA A 20 0.88 0.50 3.14
N ASP A 21 0.28 0.17 4.29
CA ASP A 21 -0.15 -1.20 4.63
C ASP A 21 -1.03 -1.79 3.51
N GLN A 22 -2.07 -1.06 3.10
CA GLN A 22 -3.02 -1.53 2.09
C GLN A 22 -2.39 -1.72 0.70
N ILE A 23 -1.43 -0.89 0.32
CA ILE A 23 -0.69 -1.04 -0.95
C ILE A 23 0.16 -2.30 -0.91
N SER A 24 0.93 -2.51 0.17
CA SER A 24 1.73 -3.73 0.36
C SER A 24 0.86 -4.99 0.28
N ASP A 25 -0.30 -4.99 0.97
CA ASP A 25 -1.25 -6.11 0.92
C ASP A 25 -1.89 -6.29 -0.46
N THR A 26 -2.17 -5.20 -1.19
CA THR A 26 -2.71 -5.29 -2.56
C THR A 26 -1.74 -6.01 -3.50
N ILE A 27 -0.43 -5.77 -3.35
CA ILE A 27 0.61 -6.43 -4.15
C ILE A 27 0.72 -7.90 -3.74
N LEU A 28 0.73 -8.20 -2.43
CA LEU A 28 0.69 -9.56 -1.91
C LEU A 28 -0.49 -10.35 -2.48
N ASP A 29 -1.70 -9.78 -2.40
CA ASP A 29 -2.93 -10.40 -2.89
C ASP A 29 -2.90 -10.66 -4.40
N ALA A 30 -2.37 -9.72 -5.18
CA ALA A 30 -2.23 -9.89 -6.62
C ALA A 30 -1.31 -11.07 -6.96
N LEU A 31 -0.19 -11.19 -6.27
CA LEU A 31 0.78 -12.26 -6.49
C LEU A 31 0.26 -13.62 -6.00
N LEU A 32 -0.34 -13.68 -4.81
CA LEU A 32 -0.89 -14.93 -4.24
C LEU A 32 -2.09 -15.47 -5.04
N ARG A 33 -2.85 -14.59 -5.70
CA ARG A 33 -3.97 -14.99 -6.55
C ARG A 33 -3.52 -15.81 -7.75
N GLU A 34 -2.36 -15.48 -8.31
CA GLU A 34 -1.80 -16.16 -9.49
C GLU A 34 -0.79 -17.26 -9.12
N ASP A 35 0.02 -17.04 -8.09
CA ASP A 35 0.97 -18.00 -7.54
C ASP A 35 0.83 -18.09 -6.01
N PRO A 36 0.05 -19.06 -5.50
CA PRO A 36 -0.15 -19.26 -4.06
C PRO A 36 1.11 -19.60 -3.27
N THR A 37 2.23 -19.89 -3.94
CA THR A 37 3.53 -20.17 -3.31
C THR A 37 4.48 -18.96 -3.29
N SER A 38 3.98 -17.79 -3.72
CA SER A 38 4.74 -16.54 -3.70
C SER A 38 5.27 -16.23 -2.30
N ARG A 39 6.53 -15.81 -2.24
CA ARG A 39 7.15 -15.21 -1.04
C ARG A 39 7.31 -13.73 -1.30
N VAL A 40 6.63 -12.91 -0.51
CA VAL A 40 6.50 -11.48 -0.75
C VAL A 40 6.85 -10.74 0.54
N ALA A 41 7.90 -9.96 0.49
CA ALA A 41 8.28 -9.00 1.53
C ALA A 41 8.34 -7.63 0.88
N VAL A 42 7.17 -6.99 0.73
CA VAL A 42 7.03 -5.70 0.04
C VAL A 42 6.72 -4.62 1.05
N GLU A 43 7.55 -3.58 1.05
CA GLU A 43 7.46 -2.41 1.89
C GLU A 43 7.04 -1.20 1.06
N THR A 44 6.16 -0.38 1.62
CA THR A 44 5.65 0.81 0.94
C THR A 44 5.97 2.06 1.77
N LEU A 45 6.66 3.02 1.14
CA LEU A 45 6.85 4.37 1.67
C LEU A 45 6.00 5.34 0.87
N ILE A 46 5.27 6.21 1.58
CA ILE A 46 4.43 7.24 0.97
C ILE A 46 4.88 8.61 1.44
N THR A 47 4.98 9.54 0.51
CA THR A 47 5.19 10.96 0.78
C THR A 47 4.50 11.80 -0.29
N THR A 48 4.60 13.13 -0.20
CA THR A 48 3.94 14.07 -1.11
C THR A 48 4.26 13.76 -2.56
N GLY A 49 3.24 13.30 -3.30
CA GLY A 49 3.33 13.01 -4.72
C GLY A 49 4.14 11.76 -5.09
N LEU A 50 4.53 10.92 -4.13
CA LEU A 50 5.33 9.72 -4.40
C LEU A 50 4.88 8.52 -3.55
N VAL A 51 4.75 7.38 -4.21
CA VAL A 51 4.80 6.05 -3.59
C VAL A 51 6.09 5.37 -4.02
N HIS A 52 6.86 4.90 -3.05
CA HIS A 52 8.02 4.06 -3.28
C HIS A 52 7.74 2.66 -2.74
N VAL A 53 7.78 1.68 -3.62
CA VAL A 53 7.58 0.26 -3.31
C VAL A 53 8.93 -0.44 -3.41
N ALA A 54 9.35 -1.11 -2.33
CA ALA A 54 10.63 -1.79 -2.23
C ALA A 54 10.50 -3.16 -1.57
N GLY A 55 11.56 -3.96 -1.64
CA GLY A 55 11.66 -5.24 -0.93
C GLY A 55 11.96 -6.42 -1.85
N GLU A 56 11.57 -7.63 -1.44
CA GLU A 56 11.95 -8.87 -2.11
C GLU A 56 10.73 -9.72 -2.45
N VAL A 57 10.68 -10.20 -3.69
CA VAL A 57 9.59 -11.05 -4.18
C VAL A 57 10.16 -12.25 -4.93
N THR A 58 9.85 -13.45 -4.44
CA THR A 58 10.01 -14.69 -5.21
C THR A 58 8.63 -15.19 -5.64
N THR A 59 8.33 -15.17 -6.94
CA THR A 59 7.04 -15.60 -7.49
C THR A 59 7.17 -15.99 -8.97
N LYS A 60 6.22 -16.77 -9.49
CA LYS A 60 6.01 -16.99 -10.93
C LYS A 60 4.94 -16.06 -11.52
N ALA A 61 4.19 -15.35 -10.68
CA ALA A 61 3.15 -14.42 -11.09
C ALA A 61 3.74 -13.11 -11.64
N TYR A 62 2.89 -12.32 -12.29
CA TYR A 62 3.23 -10.95 -12.68
C TYR A 62 2.22 -9.98 -12.07
N ALA A 63 2.71 -8.93 -11.43
CA ALA A 63 1.87 -7.85 -10.91
C ALA A 63 2.30 -6.51 -11.54
N ASP A 64 1.35 -5.81 -12.18
CA ASP A 64 1.54 -4.42 -12.58
C ASP A 64 1.38 -3.51 -11.34
N ILE A 65 2.48 -3.39 -10.60
CA ILE A 65 2.53 -2.67 -9.31
C ILE A 65 2.08 -1.22 -9.47
N ALA A 66 2.49 -0.54 -10.54
CA ALA A 66 2.13 0.86 -10.73
C ALA A 66 0.62 1.03 -10.85
N THR A 67 -0.04 0.18 -11.64
CA THR A 67 -1.50 0.21 -11.79
C THR A 67 -2.21 -0.17 -10.49
N LEU A 68 -1.74 -1.21 -9.78
CA LEU A 68 -2.32 -1.63 -8.50
C LEU A 68 -2.24 -0.53 -7.43
N VAL A 69 -1.09 0.12 -7.29
CA VAL A 69 -0.87 1.25 -6.37
C VAL A 69 -1.86 2.37 -6.65
N ARG A 70 -1.95 2.82 -7.92
CA ARG A 70 -2.83 3.92 -8.30
C ARG A 70 -4.30 3.59 -8.04
N ASN A 71 -4.72 2.39 -8.41
CA ASN A 71 -6.10 1.95 -8.20
C ASN A 71 -6.46 1.89 -6.72
N LYS A 72 -5.56 1.37 -5.86
CA LYS A 72 -5.79 1.33 -4.42
C LYS A 72 -5.91 2.73 -3.82
N ILE A 73 -5.07 3.69 -4.24
CA ILE A 73 -5.15 5.08 -3.78
C ILE A 73 -6.47 5.75 -4.20
N LEU A 74 -6.92 5.50 -5.45
CA LEU A 74 -8.20 6.00 -5.94
C LEU A 74 -9.39 5.38 -5.20
N GLU A 75 -9.33 4.08 -4.90
CA GLU A 75 -10.34 3.36 -4.12
C GLU A 75 -10.48 3.92 -2.69
N ILE A 76 -9.36 4.24 -2.03
CA ILE A 76 -9.34 4.91 -0.72
C ILE A 76 -9.93 6.34 -0.78
N GLY A 77 -9.97 6.95 -1.97
CA GLY A 77 -10.61 8.24 -2.21
C GLY A 77 -9.64 9.41 -2.45
N TYR A 78 -8.35 9.16 -2.65
CA TYR A 78 -7.38 10.19 -3.07
C TYR A 78 -7.36 10.30 -4.60
N ASP A 79 -8.38 10.97 -5.13
CA ASP A 79 -8.70 11.11 -6.57
C ASP A 79 -8.44 12.52 -7.15
N SER A 80 -7.83 13.40 -6.36
CA SER A 80 -7.60 14.80 -6.76
C SER A 80 -6.50 15.42 -5.92
N SER A 81 -5.57 16.13 -6.55
CA SER A 81 -4.49 16.83 -5.85
C SER A 81 -4.99 17.85 -4.80
N LYS A 82 -6.26 18.29 -4.90
CA LYS A 82 -6.91 19.13 -3.88
C LYS A 82 -7.02 18.45 -2.51
N LYS A 83 -6.97 17.11 -2.46
CA LYS A 83 -6.97 16.29 -1.23
C LYS A 83 -5.56 16.11 -0.64
N GLY A 84 -4.54 16.73 -1.25
CA GLY A 84 -3.13 16.62 -0.84
C GLY A 84 -2.40 15.39 -1.41
N PHE A 85 -3.13 14.45 -2.00
CA PHE A 85 -2.59 13.28 -2.70
C PHE A 85 -3.56 12.81 -3.78
N ASP A 86 -3.05 12.17 -4.83
CA ASP A 86 -3.84 11.80 -6.01
C ASP A 86 -3.26 10.58 -6.72
N GLY A 87 -4.00 9.47 -6.72
CA GLY A 87 -3.62 8.22 -7.37
C GLY A 87 -3.48 8.36 -8.89
N ALA A 88 -4.17 9.32 -9.52
CA ALA A 88 -4.06 9.54 -10.96
C ALA A 88 -2.76 10.24 -11.37
N SER A 89 -2.12 10.98 -10.46
CA SER A 89 -0.95 11.83 -10.78
C SER A 89 0.30 11.55 -9.95
N CYS A 90 0.22 10.80 -8.84
CA CYS A 90 1.39 10.49 -8.02
C CYS A 90 2.47 9.73 -8.80
N GLY A 91 3.75 9.94 -8.47
CA GLY A 91 4.82 9.08 -8.92
C GLY A 91 4.74 7.71 -8.26
N VAL A 92 5.09 6.66 -9.00
CA VAL A 92 5.29 5.32 -8.44
C VAL A 92 6.70 4.86 -8.81
N SER A 93 7.52 4.62 -7.80
CA SER A 93 8.87 4.10 -7.93
C SER A 93 8.91 2.68 -7.38
N VAL A 94 9.47 1.75 -8.14
CA VAL A 94 9.54 0.33 -7.77
C VAL A 94 11.00 -0.08 -7.68
N SER A 95 11.38 -0.72 -6.58
CA SER A 95 12.73 -1.21 -6.29
C SER A 95 12.64 -2.59 -5.62
N ILE A 96 12.10 -3.55 -6.38
CA ILE A 96 11.91 -4.93 -5.91
C ILE A 96 13.03 -5.83 -6.45
N GLY A 97 13.66 -6.58 -5.54
CA GLY A 97 14.59 -7.66 -5.83
C GLY A 97 13.92 -9.03 -5.88
N ALA A 98 14.68 -10.04 -6.33
CA ALA A 98 14.24 -11.43 -6.46
C ALA A 98 15.03 -12.36 -5.54
#